data_AF-A0A3P8VFV1-F1
#
_entry.id   AF-A0A3P8VFV1-F1
#
_cell.length_a   1.000
_cell.length_b   1.000
_cell.length_c   1.000
_cell.angle_alpha   90.00
_cell.angle_beta   90.00
_cell.angle_gamma   90.00
#
_symmetry.space_group_name_H-M   'P 1'
#
loop_
_entity.id
_entity.type
_entity.pdbx_description
1 polymer ?
#
loop_
_entity_poly.entity_id
_entity_poly.type
_entity_poly.pdbx_seq_one_letter_code
_entity_poly.pdbx_strand_id
1 'polypeptide(L)'
;MGNSNAGQLQTTRFEEVLHNSIEASLRSNIVIPRPVFSQLYLETERPLTNDGRTENDDEDDEDGSESNSPTIPYQMKPTPEGCCTTDGFCQEGRDLRLSSLSADSLDVPPGFVLVGVKSSSLPETLLVCAVDHRFLPDEQGHNALLGFSGNCMGCGEKGFRYFTEFSQHINLKLSTQPKKQKHLKYHLYRNNQGVLVKGAPICWRGHGEMSSCFCSHGFIFKVGFSSTCW
;
A
#
# COMPACT_ATOMS: atom_id res chain seq x y z
N MET A 1 -19.46 -1.75 -54.71
CA MET A 1 -19.43 -0.32 -54.31
C MET A 1 -20.23 -0.19 -53.03
N GLY A 2 -19.55 -0.10 -51.88
CA GLY A 2 -20.18 0.10 -50.58
C GLY A 2 -20.26 1.60 -50.26
N ASN A 3 -21.42 2.06 -49.82
CA ASN A 3 -21.65 3.46 -49.47
C ASN A 3 -21.47 3.62 -47.95
N SER A 4 -20.36 4.22 -47.54
CA SER A 4 -20.12 4.67 -46.16
C SER A 4 -20.44 6.16 -46.07
N ASN A 5 -21.59 6.56 -45.52
CA ASN A 5 -21.88 7.96 -45.17
C ASN A 5 -23.03 8.06 -44.14
N ALA A 6 -22.94 7.34 -43.02
CA ALA A 6 -23.94 7.42 -41.94
C ALA A 6 -23.37 7.82 -40.56
N GLY A 7 -22.14 8.35 -40.50
CA GLY A 7 -21.48 8.67 -39.21
C GLY A 7 -20.86 10.06 -39.10
N GLN A 8 -20.73 10.83 -40.18
CA GLN A 8 -19.85 12.01 -40.19
C GLN A 8 -20.51 13.32 -39.74
N LEU A 9 -21.85 13.37 -39.66
CA LEU A 9 -22.56 14.61 -39.30
C LEU A 9 -22.70 14.84 -37.78
N GLN A 10 -22.46 13.83 -36.94
CA GLN A 10 -22.59 13.99 -35.47
C GLN A 10 -21.27 14.36 -34.78
N THR A 11 -20.12 14.04 -35.38
CA THR A 11 -18.81 14.32 -34.77
C THR A 11 -18.44 15.79 -34.88
N THR A 12 -18.71 16.44 -36.02
CA THR A 12 -18.36 17.84 -36.27
C THR A 12 -19.06 18.80 -35.32
N ARG A 13 -20.36 18.61 -35.07
CA ARG A 13 -21.12 19.45 -34.15
C ARG A 13 -20.65 19.32 -32.71
N PHE A 14 -20.25 18.11 -32.30
CA PHE A 14 -19.72 17.89 -30.96
C PHE A 14 -18.32 18.49 -30.79
N GLU A 15 -17.46 18.32 -31.81
CA GLU A 15 -16.12 18.95 -31.84
C GLU A 15 -16.21 20.47 -31.73
N GLU A 16 -17.07 21.12 -32.53
CA GLU A 16 -17.23 22.57 -32.47
C GLU A 16 -17.71 23.07 -31.10
N VAL A 17 -18.64 22.35 -30.46
CA VAL A 17 -19.11 22.69 -29.11
C VAL A 17 -17.99 22.56 -28.08
N LEU A 18 -17.14 21.53 -28.20
CA LEU A 18 -15.97 21.33 -27.35
C LEU A 18 -14.95 22.46 -27.53
N HIS A 19 -14.60 22.78 -28.78
CA HIS A 19 -13.69 23.86 -29.10
C HIS A 19 -14.22 25.21 -28.56
N ASN A 20 -15.52 25.47 -28.71
CA ASN A 20 -16.15 26.69 -28.20
C ASN A 20 -16.19 26.75 -26.67
N SER A 21 -16.44 25.62 -25.99
CA SER A 21 -16.41 25.56 -24.52
C SER A 21 -15.01 25.76 -23.95
N ILE A 22 -13.97 25.26 -24.62
CA ILE A 22 -12.57 25.45 -24.21
C ILE A 22 -12.16 26.90 -24.41
N GLU A 23 -12.49 27.50 -25.57
CA GLU A 23 -12.23 28.93 -25.83
C GLU A 23 -12.98 29.83 -24.84
N ALA A 24 -14.22 29.52 -24.50
CA ALA A 24 -15.00 30.27 -23.52
C ALA A 24 -14.37 30.19 -22.12
N SER A 25 -13.85 29.03 -21.72
CA SER A 25 -13.14 28.85 -20.45
C SER A 25 -11.85 29.68 -20.42
N LEU A 26 -11.05 29.65 -21.49
CA LEU A 26 -9.79 30.39 -21.61
C LEU A 26 -9.98 31.91 -21.68
N ARG A 27 -11.11 32.38 -22.23
CA ARG A 27 -11.48 33.80 -22.25
C ARG A 27 -12.19 34.27 -20.98
N SER A 28 -12.63 33.35 -20.11
CA SER A 28 -13.32 33.71 -18.87
C SER A 28 -12.32 34.12 -17.79
N ASN A 29 -12.44 35.36 -17.30
CA ASN A 29 -11.71 35.86 -16.11
C ASN A 29 -12.38 35.42 -14.80
N ILE A 30 -12.96 34.22 -14.76
CA ILE A 30 -13.49 33.67 -13.51
C ILE A 30 -12.31 33.10 -12.74
N VAL A 31 -11.88 33.81 -11.70
CA VAL A 31 -10.89 33.30 -10.75
C VAL A 31 -11.50 32.09 -10.06
N ILE A 32 -11.12 30.90 -10.52
CA ILE A 32 -11.45 29.65 -9.85
C ILE A 32 -10.74 29.73 -8.48
N PRO A 33 -11.46 29.76 -7.35
CA PRO A 33 -10.81 29.80 -6.05
C PRO A 33 -9.92 28.58 -5.93
N ARG A 34 -8.62 28.82 -5.69
CA ARG A 34 -7.66 27.73 -5.57
C ARG A 34 -8.14 26.77 -4.47
N PRO A 35 -8.24 25.46 -4.75
CA PRO A 35 -8.64 24.51 -3.74
C PRO A 35 -7.64 24.58 -2.58
N VAL A 36 -8.15 24.49 -1.34
CA VAL A 36 -7.40 24.65 -0.08
C VAL A 36 -6.12 23.80 -0.05
N PHE A 37 -6.11 22.67 -0.76
CA PHE A 37 -4.95 21.79 -0.90
C PHE A 37 -3.71 22.48 -1.50
N SER A 38 -3.89 23.48 -2.39
CA SER A 38 -2.79 24.24 -2.99
C SER A 38 -2.11 25.20 -2.03
N GLN A 39 -2.83 25.72 -1.02
CA GLN A 39 -2.29 26.69 -0.07
C GLN A 39 -1.29 26.03 0.89
N LEU A 40 -1.61 24.82 1.37
CA LEU A 40 -0.74 24.11 2.32
C LEU A 40 0.61 23.70 1.73
N TYR A 41 0.71 23.48 0.42
CA TYR A 41 1.96 23.06 -0.21
C TYR A 41 2.85 24.23 -0.67
N LEU A 42 2.25 25.35 -1.11
CA LEU A 42 2.98 26.52 -1.61
C LEU A 42 3.44 27.50 -0.51
N GLU A 43 2.89 27.40 0.71
CA GLU A 43 3.22 28.31 1.81
C GLU A 43 4.37 27.81 2.70
N THR A 44 4.92 26.63 2.40
CA THR A 44 6.02 26.03 3.18
C THR A 44 7.42 26.53 2.76
N GLU A 45 7.55 27.26 1.64
CA GLU A 45 8.83 27.86 1.22
C GLU A 45 8.87 29.37 1.54
N ARG A 46 8.97 29.70 2.82
CA ARG A 46 9.56 30.96 3.30
C ARG A 46 10.57 30.64 4.40
N PRO A 47 11.89 30.68 4.12
CA PRO A 47 12.89 30.53 5.16
C PRO A 47 12.94 31.79 6.03
N LEU A 48 13.09 31.55 7.33
CA LEU A 48 13.39 32.50 8.38
C LEU A 48 14.77 33.16 8.16
N THR A 49 14.81 34.47 7.94
CA THR A 49 15.95 35.38 8.17
C THR A 49 15.34 36.79 8.38
N ASN A 50 15.78 37.71 9.21
CA ASN A 50 16.72 37.80 10.33
C ASN A 50 16.35 39.13 11.04
N ASP A 51 16.55 39.20 12.35
CA ASP A 51 16.33 40.41 13.15
C ASP A 51 17.50 41.41 12.94
N GLY A 52 17.21 42.72 12.86
CA GLY A 52 18.17 43.78 13.21
C GLY A 52 18.95 44.53 12.10
N ARG A 53 18.53 45.79 11.85
CA ARG A 53 19.32 47.05 11.75
C ARG A 53 20.61 47.09 10.89
N THR A 54 20.66 47.98 9.88
CA THR A 54 21.63 49.11 9.64
C THR A 54 21.52 49.62 8.19
N GLU A 55 21.91 50.88 7.99
CA GLU A 55 21.64 51.84 6.90
C GLU A 55 22.39 51.59 5.56
N ASN A 56 21.82 52.14 4.46
CA ASN A 56 22.35 52.57 3.15
C ASN A 56 23.75 52.10 2.67
N ASP A 57 23.83 51.62 1.42
CA ASP A 57 24.47 52.34 0.29
C ASP A 57 24.18 51.65 -1.06
N ASP A 58 24.36 52.41 -2.14
CA ASP A 58 24.01 52.22 -3.56
C ASP A 58 24.66 51.02 -4.32
N GLU A 59 24.28 50.87 -5.61
CA GLU A 59 24.87 50.06 -6.72
C GLU A 59 24.28 48.62 -6.87
N ASP A 60 23.92 48.05 -8.03
CA ASP A 60 24.04 48.38 -9.46
C ASP A 60 23.14 47.41 -10.28
N ASP A 61 22.80 47.84 -11.50
CA ASP A 61 22.47 47.07 -12.72
C ASP A 61 21.87 45.64 -12.66
N GLU A 62 20.66 45.46 -13.22
CA GLU A 62 20.18 44.14 -13.69
C GLU A 62 19.66 44.24 -15.14
N ASP A 63 20.55 43.94 -16.09
CA ASP A 63 20.25 43.58 -17.48
C ASP A 63 20.10 42.06 -17.64
N GLY A 64 19.13 41.70 -18.49
CA GLY A 64 18.80 40.40 -19.07
C GLY A 64 19.50 39.12 -18.59
N SER A 65 18.70 38.19 -18.03
CA SER A 65 18.94 36.75 -18.20
C SER A 65 17.65 35.93 -18.09
N GLU A 66 17.01 35.76 -19.24
CA GLU A 66 15.99 34.74 -19.50
C GLU A 66 16.65 33.34 -19.52
N SER A 67 16.66 32.64 -18.38
CA SER A 67 17.04 31.22 -18.34
C SER A 67 15.80 30.32 -18.38
N ASN A 68 15.57 29.73 -19.54
CA ASN A 68 14.72 28.55 -19.70
C ASN A 68 15.33 27.38 -18.93
N SER A 69 14.97 27.20 -17.67
CA SER A 69 15.29 25.96 -16.95
C SER A 69 14.24 24.90 -17.31
N PRO A 70 14.60 23.77 -17.94
CA PRO A 70 13.65 22.71 -18.20
C PRO A 70 13.17 22.13 -16.87
N THR A 71 11.88 21.79 -16.80
CA THR A 71 11.23 21.04 -15.72
C THR A 71 12.17 20.00 -15.13
N ILE A 72 12.58 20.20 -13.88
CA ILE A 72 13.35 19.20 -13.13
C ILE A 72 12.56 17.89 -13.20
N PRO A 73 13.10 16.83 -13.84
CA PRO A 73 12.48 15.51 -13.79
C PRO A 73 12.35 15.15 -12.32
N TYR A 74 11.20 14.59 -11.92
CA TYR A 74 11.03 14.02 -10.57
C TYR A 74 12.22 13.10 -10.29
N GLN A 75 13.19 13.61 -9.54
CA GLN A 75 14.27 12.82 -8.96
C GLN A 75 13.58 11.97 -7.90
N MET A 76 13.17 10.76 -8.30
CA MET A 76 13.05 9.69 -7.32
C MET A 76 14.40 9.64 -6.63
N LYS A 77 14.42 9.93 -5.32
CA LYS A 77 15.61 9.62 -4.50
C LYS A 77 16.03 8.20 -4.88
N PRO A 78 17.31 7.99 -5.28
CA PRO A 78 17.81 6.64 -5.49
C PRO A 78 17.40 5.79 -4.29
N THR A 79 16.85 4.61 -4.56
CA THR A 79 16.55 3.62 -3.53
C THR A 79 17.77 3.54 -2.62
N PRO A 80 17.64 3.69 -1.28
CA PRO A 80 18.78 3.63 -0.38
C PRO A 80 19.67 2.46 -0.76
N GLU A 81 20.94 2.74 -1.06
CA GLU A 81 21.91 1.70 -1.39
C GLU A 81 21.98 0.74 -0.20
N GLY A 82 21.37 -0.43 -0.33
CA GLY A 82 21.38 -1.46 0.72
C GLY A 82 20.06 -2.19 1.02
N CYS A 83 18.91 -1.80 0.46
CA CYS A 83 17.69 -2.58 0.69
C CYS A 83 17.64 -3.84 -0.18
N CYS A 84 17.41 -5.00 0.46
CA CYS A 84 17.20 -6.27 -0.22
C CYS A 84 15.94 -6.21 -1.10
N THR A 85 16.05 -6.73 -2.33
CA THR A 85 14.95 -6.83 -3.30
C THR A 85 14.59 -8.28 -3.63
N THR A 86 15.11 -9.23 -2.85
CA THR A 86 14.97 -10.66 -3.10
C THR A 86 13.58 -11.16 -2.70
N ASP A 87 12.94 -11.91 -3.58
CA ASP A 87 11.65 -12.56 -3.30
C ASP A 87 11.76 -13.43 -2.03
N GLY A 88 10.84 -13.23 -1.09
CA GLY A 88 10.80 -13.98 0.18
C GLY A 88 11.62 -13.37 1.31
N PHE A 89 12.27 -12.22 1.09
CA PHE A 89 13.00 -11.47 2.09
C PHE A 89 12.41 -10.07 2.26
N CYS A 90 12.49 -9.49 3.46
CA CYS A 90 12.18 -8.07 3.65
C CYS A 90 13.29 -7.16 3.12
N GLN A 91 13.05 -5.85 3.07
CA GLN A 91 14.03 -4.84 2.67
C GLN A 91 15.31 -4.87 3.53
N GLU A 92 15.22 -5.30 4.79
CA GLU A 92 16.39 -5.52 5.66
C GLU A 92 17.12 -6.85 5.41
N GLY A 93 16.76 -7.61 4.36
CA GLY A 93 17.41 -8.88 4.01
C GLY A 93 17.09 -10.05 4.94
N ARG A 94 16.05 -9.94 5.78
CA ARG A 94 15.59 -11.04 6.64
C ARG A 94 14.64 -11.96 5.90
N ASP A 95 14.82 -13.26 6.07
CA ASP A 95 14.01 -14.28 5.44
C ASP A 95 12.62 -14.35 6.10
N LEU A 96 11.57 -14.29 5.28
CA LEU A 96 10.18 -14.34 5.73
C LEU A 96 9.50 -15.66 5.43
N ARG A 97 10.19 -16.60 4.78
CA ARG A 97 9.60 -17.89 4.40
C ARG A 97 9.24 -18.68 5.65
N LEU A 98 8.07 -19.32 5.61
CA LEU A 98 7.56 -20.15 6.68
C LEU A 98 8.55 -21.24 7.09
N SER A 99 9.27 -21.82 6.13
CA SER A 99 10.32 -22.82 6.41
C SER A 99 11.44 -22.26 7.28
N SER A 100 11.82 -21.01 7.06
CA SER A 100 12.89 -20.32 7.78
C SER A 100 12.45 -19.94 9.19
N LEU A 101 11.29 -19.31 9.29
CA LEU A 101 10.72 -18.83 10.57
C LEU A 101 9.98 -19.93 11.35
N SER A 102 10.03 -21.19 10.90
CA SER A 102 9.26 -22.29 11.49
C SER A 102 9.69 -22.60 12.92
N ALA A 103 10.99 -22.58 13.20
CA ALA A 103 11.56 -22.87 14.51
C ALA A 103 11.76 -21.60 15.38
N ASP A 104 11.60 -20.41 14.79
CA ASP A 104 11.95 -19.16 15.45
C ASP A 104 10.90 -18.74 16.49
N SER A 105 11.38 -18.19 17.60
CA SER A 105 10.55 -17.55 18.63
C SER A 105 10.13 -16.14 18.22
N LEU A 106 9.21 -16.04 17.26
CA LEU A 106 8.49 -14.83 16.89
C LEU A 106 7.67 -14.27 18.06
N ASP A 107 7.88 -12.99 18.39
CA ASP A 107 7.08 -12.19 19.32
C ASP A 107 5.92 -11.51 18.57
N VAL A 108 4.69 -11.88 18.90
CA VAL A 108 3.48 -11.38 18.23
C VAL A 108 2.75 -10.43 19.19
N PRO A 109 2.62 -9.13 18.84
CA PRO A 109 1.94 -8.18 19.71
C PRO A 109 0.48 -8.57 20.00
N PRO A 110 -0.08 -8.19 21.16
CA PRO A 110 -1.49 -8.44 21.47
C PRO A 110 -2.41 -7.89 20.38
N GLY A 111 -3.40 -8.68 19.96
CA GLY A 111 -4.33 -8.33 18.89
C GLY A 111 -3.78 -8.56 17.48
N PHE A 112 -2.54 -9.01 17.32
CA PHE A 112 -2.02 -9.48 16.03
C PHE A 112 -2.05 -11.00 15.95
N VAL A 113 -2.20 -11.50 14.74
CA VAL A 113 -2.16 -12.93 14.42
C VAL A 113 -1.20 -13.19 13.27
N LEU A 114 -0.57 -14.36 13.26
CA LEU A 114 0.33 -14.76 12.19
C LEU A 114 -0.47 -15.22 10.96
N VAL A 115 -0.10 -14.68 9.81
CA VAL A 115 -0.77 -14.91 8.53
C VAL A 115 0.25 -15.36 7.50
N GLY A 116 -0.12 -16.38 6.75
CA GLY A 116 0.56 -16.87 5.57
C GLY A 116 0.16 -16.08 4.34
N VAL A 117 1.15 -15.43 3.74
CA VAL A 117 1.02 -14.65 2.50
C VAL A 117 1.52 -15.48 1.33
N LYS A 118 0.70 -15.58 0.28
CA LYS A 118 1.07 -16.23 -0.98
C LYS A 118 1.66 -15.21 -1.96
N SER A 119 2.86 -15.52 -2.44
CA SER A 119 3.49 -14.78 -3.54
C SER A 119 3.27 -15.48 -4.88
N SER A 120 3.07 -14.69 -5.94
CA SER A 120 3.06 -15.22 -7.31
C SER A 120 4.46 -15.61 -7.78
N SER A 121 5.52 -14.99 -7.24
CA SER A 121 6.92 -15.36 -7.55
C SER A 121 7.38 -16.63 -6.85
N LEU A 122 6.75 -16.99 -5.73
CA LEU A 122 7.11 -18.14 -4.91
C LEU A 122 5.85 -18.98 -4.57
N PRO A 123 5.26 -19.69 -5.54
CA PRO A 123 3.98 -20.38 -5.34
C PRO A 123 4.05 -21.53 -4.32
N GLU A 124 5.22 -22.15 -4.16
CA GLU A 124 5.46 -23.29 -3.28
C GLU A 124 5.75 -22.88 -1.82
N THR A 125 5.92 -21.59 -1.54
CA THR A 125 6.31 -21.13 -0.20
C THR A 125 5.35 -20.06 0.33
N LEU A 126 5.09 -20.11 1.63
CA LEU A 126 4.33 -19.07 2.33
C LEU A 126 5.29 -18.09 3.00
N LEU A 127 4.98 -16.81 2.94
CA LEU A 127 5.65 -15.78 3.72
C LEU A 127 4.88 -15.51 5.00
N VAL A 128 5.58 -15.26 6.10
CA VAL A 128 4.99 -15.04 7.42
C VAL A 128 4.92 -13.54 7.70
N CYS A 129 3.72 -13.05 8.02
CA CYS A 129 3.53 -11.71 8.56
C CYS A 129 2.62 -11.73 9.78
N ALA A 130 2.70 -10.70 10.62
CA ALA A 130 1.70 -10.47 11.65
C ALA A 130 0.72 -9.40 11.16
N VAL A 131 -0.58 -9.66 11.32
CA VAL A 131 -1.66 -8.74 10.92
C VAL A 131 -2.60 -8.56 12.09
N ASP A 132 -3.05 -7.33 12.33
CA ASP A 132 -4.06 -7.06 13.36
C ASP A 132 -5.37 -7.78 12.98
N HIS A 133 -5.87 -8.59 13.92
CA HIS A 133 -7.05 -9.43 13.74
C HIS A 133 -8.28 -8.66 13.28
N ARG A 134 -8.41 -7.36 13.60
CA ARG A 134 -9.55 -6.53 13.20
C ARG A 134 -9.63 -6.31 11.69
N PHE A 135 -8.51 -6.45 10.97
CA PHE A 135 -8.47 -6.30 9.51
C PHE A 135 -8.60 -7.63 8.76
N LEU A 136 -8.71 -8.74 9.50
CA LEU A 136 -8.99 -10.06 8.99
C LEU A 136 -10.46 -10.39 9.25
N PRO A 137 -11.08 -11.22 8.41
CA PRO A 137 -12.41 -11.72 8.67
C PRO A 137 -12.40 -12.69 9.85
N ASP A 138 -13.53 -12.79 10.54
CA ASP A 138 -13.79 -13.86 11.49
C ASP A 138 -13.96 -15.23 10.79
N GLU A 139 -14.17 -16.28 11.58
CA GLU A 139 -14.42 -17.65 11.10
C GLU A 139 -15.62 -17.73 10.14
N GLN A 140 -16.56 -16.78 10.20
CA GLN A 140 -17.73 -16.73 9.32
C GLN A 140 -17.50 -15.86 8.06
N GLY A 141 -16.32 -15.26 7.90
CA GLY A 141 -16.03 -14.36 6.80
C GLY A 141 -16.54 -12.92 6.99
N HIS A 142 -16.85 -12.55 8.23
CA HIS A 142 -17.48 -11.28 8.61
C HIS A 142 -16.54 -10.37 9.41
N ASN A 143 -16.97 -9.13 9.65
CA ASN A 143 -16.35 -8.18 10.59
C ASN A 143 -14.91 -7.72 10.30
N ALA A 144 -14.40 -7.89 9.08
CA ALA A 144 -13.11 -7.33 8.68
C ALA A 144 -13.19 -5.81 8.42
N LEU A 145 -12.37 -5.02 9.11
CA LEU A 145 -12.23 -3.60 8.83
C LEU A 145 -11.61 -3.35 7.45
N LEU A 146 -12.02 -2.24 6.84
CA LEU A 146 -11.38 -1.71 5.64
C LEU A 146 -9.99 -1.18 6.03
N GLY A 147 -8.98 -1.46 5.22
CA GLY A 147 -7.59 -1.08 5.48
C GLY A 147 -6.71 -2.28 5.84
N PHE A 148 -5.54 -1.99 6.42
CA PHE A 148 -4.53 -2.97 6.77
C PHE A 148 -3.73 -2.49 7.98
N SER A 149 -3.29 -3.41 8.83
CA SER A 149 -2.27 -3.13 9.82
C SER A 149 -1.41 -4.38 9.95
N GLY A 150 -0.17 -4.28 9.50
CA GLY A 150 0.76 -5.40 9.46
C GLY A 150 2.09 -5.06 10.12
N ASN A 151 2.79 -6.11 10.54
CA ASN A 151 4.16 -6.07 11.04
C ASN A 151 5.00 -7.12 10.28
N CYS A 152 6.24 -6.76 9.99
CA CYS A 152 7.21 -7.64 9.36
C CYS A 152 7.81 -8.57 10.42
N MET A 153 7.71 -9.89 10.22
CA MET A 153 8.24 -10.87 11.17
C MET A 153 9.74 -11.15 11.00
N GLY A 154 10.35 -10.65 9.92
CA GLY A 154 11.77 -10.80 9.66
C GLY A 154 12.59 -9.72 10.35
N CYS A 155 12.32 -8.45 10.05
CA CYS A 155 13.04 -7.31 10.65
C CYS A 155 12.37 -6.75 11.91
N GLY A 156 11.12 -7.10 12.19
CA GLY A 156 10.37 -6.60 13.34
C GLY A 156 9.77 -5.20 13.15
N GLU A 157 9.84 -4.61 11.95
CA GLU A 157 9.21 -3.32 11.65
C GLU A 157 7.68 -3.43 11.78
N LYS A 158 7.07 -2.44 12.43
CA LYS A 158 5.65 -2.47 12.83
C LYS A 158 4.90 -1.26 12.27
N GLY A 159 3.58 -1.40 12.17
CA GLY A 159 2.69 -0.27 11.90
C GLY A 159 2.48 0.05 10.42
N PHE A 160 2.64 -0.93 9.53
CA PHE A 160 2.29 -0.76 8.12
C PHE A 160 0.77 -0.58 7.99
N ARG A 161 0.32 0.63 7.65
CA ARG A 161 -1.11 0.98 7.57
C ARG A 161 -1.74 0.65 6.22
N TYR A 162 -0.93 0.48 5.20
CA TYR A 162 -1.37 0.15 3.86
C TYR A 162 -0.73 -1.15 3.39
N PHE A 163 -1.53 -2.01 2.76
CA PHE A 163 -1.03 -3.29 2.24
C PHE A 163 0.02 -3.08 1.13
N THR A 164 -0.06 -1.97 0.38
CA THR A 164 0.93 -1.58 -0.63
C THR A 164 2.31 -1.35 -0.04
N GLU A 165 2.39 -0.52 1.01
CA GLU A 165 3.65 -0.26 1.73
C GLU A 165 4.23 -1.56 2.27
N PHE A 166 3.38 -2.38 2.90
CA PHE A 166 3.82 -3.67 3.43
C PHE A 166 4.33 -4.61 2.35
N SER A 167 3.60 -4.73 1.23
CA SER A 167 4.00 -5.59 0.12
C SER A 167 5.34 -5.17 -0.49
N GLN A 168 5.59 -3.87 -0.57
CA GLN A 168 6.87 -3.33 -1.04
C GLN A 168 7.99 -3.66 -0.05
N HIS A 169 7.74 -3.52 1.26
CA HIS A 169 8.71 -3.84 2.30
C HIS A 169 9.11 -5.32 2.30
N ILE A 170 8.18 -6.24 2.02
CA ILE A 170 8.47 -7.68 1.98
C ILE A 170 8.83 -8.22 0.59
N ASN A 171 9.11 -7.32 -0.38
CA ASN A 171 9.39 -7.64 -1.77
C ASN A 171 8.33 -8.57 -2.42
N LEU A 172 7.06 -8.40 -2.03
CA LEU A 172 5.96 -9.17 -2.57
C LEU A 172 5.57 -8.62 -3.95
N LYS A 173 5.79 -9.43 -4.99
CA LYS A 173 5.38 -9.09 -6.36
C LYS A 173 3.87 -9.15 -6.53
N LEU A 174 3.28 -8.00 -6.84
CA LEU A 174 1.85 -7.84 -7.10
C LEU A 174 1.63 -7.87 -8.61
N SER A 175 0.97 -8.91 -9.13
CA SER A 175 0.68 -9.00 -10.58
C SER A 175 -0.49 -8.13 -11.03
N THR A 176 -1.34 -7.71 -10.10
CA THR A 176 -2.55 -6.92 -10.33
C THR A 176 -2.69 -5.90 -9.20
N GLN A 177 -3.79 -5.14 -9.18
CA GLN A 177 -4.12 -4.23 -8.08
C GLN A 177 -3.85 -4.90 -6.70
N PRO A 178 -3.15 -4.21 -5.79
CA PRO A 178 -2.74 -4.71 -4.47
C PRO A 178 -3.93 -4.98 -3.56
N LYS A 179 -4.59 -6.12 -3.75
CA LYS A 179 -5.71 -6.55 -2.91
C LYS A 179 -5.19 -7.49 -1.83
N LYS A 180 -5.27 -7.07 -0.57
CA LYS A 180 -4.90 -7.90 0.59
C LYS A 180 -5.53 -9.31 0.53
N GLN A 181 -6.78 -9.40 0.09
CA GLN A 181 -7.57 -10.64 -0.04
C GLN A 181 -6.97 -11.67 -1.00
N LYS A 182 -6.17 -11.22 -1.99
CA LYS A 182 -5.54 -12.11 -2.98
C LYS A 182 -4.30 -12.79 -2.39
N HIS A 183 -3.62 -12.13 -1.44
CA HIS A 183 -2.31 -12.55 -0.95
C HIS A 183 -2.38 -13.18 0.43
N LEU A 184 -3.16 -12.64 1.34
CA LEU A 184 -3.36 -13.21 2.68
C LEU A 184 -4.29 -14.41 2.55
N LYS A 185 -3.78 -15.62 2.79
CA LYS A 185 -4.55 -16.85 2.49
C LYS A 185 -4.74 -17.77 3.67
N TYR A 186 -3.83 -17.81 4.64
CA TYR A 186 -3.86 -18.80 5.71
C TYR A 186 -3.55 -18.17 7.06
N HIS A 187 -4.20 -18.64 8.11
CA HIS A 187 -3.73 -18.43 9.48
C HIS A 187 -2.53 -19.35 9.75
N LEU A 188 -1.61 -18.90 10.60
CA LEU A 188 -0.47 -19.69 11.06
C LEU A 188 -0.55 -19.84 12.57
N TYR A 189 -0.15 -21.00 13.08
CA TYR A 189 -0.14 -21.28 14.52
C TYR A 189 1.08 -22.12 14.87
N ARG A 190 1.50 -22.08 16.13
CA ARG A 190 2.54 -22.99 16.64
C ARG A 190 1.91 -24.31 17.07
N ASN A 191 2.46 -25.41 16.59
CA ASN A 191 2.07 -26.74 17.05
C ASN A 191 2.61 -27.02 18.47
N ASN A 192 2.29 -28.19 19.03
CA ASN A 192 2.74 -28.60 20.36
C ASN A 192 4.27 -28.73 20.50
N GLN A 193 5.00 -28.77 19.38
CA GLN A 193 6.46 -28.80 19.33
C GLN A 193 7.07 -27.39 19.21
N GLY A 194 6.25 -26.34 19.23
CA GLY A 194 6.68 -24.94 19.07
C GLY A 194 6.94 -24.51 17.63
N VAL A 195 6.71 -25.39 16.65
CA VAL A 195 6.98 -25.13 15.24
C VAL A 195 5.80 -24.40 14.60
N LEU A 196 6.07 -23.33 13.85
CA LEU A 196 5.07 -22.59 13.10
C LEU A 196 4.62 -23.39 11.87
N VAL A 197 3.33 -23.66 11.81
CA VAL A 197 2.72 -24.47 10.75
C VAL A 197 1.56 -23.74 10.08
N LYS A 198 1.25 -24.17 8.85
CA LYS A 198 0.11 -23.68 8.07
C LYS A 198 -1.21 -24.14 8.71
N GLY A 199 -2.10 -23.20 8.97
CA GLY A 199 -3.45 -23.45 9.49
C GLY A 199 -4.57 -23.20 8.49
N ALA A 200 -5.75 -22.91 9.03
CA ALA A 200 -6.98 -22.75 8.27
C ALA A 200 -6.89 -21.60 7.24
N PRO A 201 -7.55 -21.71 6.08
CA PRO A 201 -7.61 -20.62 5.11
C PRO A 201 -8.44 -19.46 5.65
N ILE A 202 -8.05 -18.23 5.30
CA ILE A 202 -8.79 -17.02 5.65
C ILE A 202 -10.03 -16.92 4.76
N CYS A 203 -11.21 -16.84 5.37
CA CYS A 203 -12.50 -16.77 4.66
C CYS A 203 -12.78 -15.36 4.15
N TRP A 204 -12.28 -15.00 2.96
CA TRP A 204 -12.61 -13.73 2.31
C TRP A 204 -13.94 -13.82 1.57
N ARG A 205 -14.96 -13.06 1.99
CA ARG A 205 -16.22 -12.95 1.22
C ARG A 205 -15.98 -12.32 -0.15
N GLY A 206 -16.52 -12.94 -1.21
CA GLY A 206 -16.71 -12.31 -2.53
C GLY A 206 -15.54 -12.34 -3.52
N HIS A 207 -14.47 -13.10 -3.27
CA HIS A 207 -13.42 -13.33 -4.28
C HIS A 207 -13.55 -14.77 -4.83
N GLY A 208 -13.92 -14.88 -6.11
CA GLY A 208 -14.29 -16.12 -6.80
C GLY A 208 -13.14 -17.09 -7.08
N GLU A 209 -12.48 -17.56 -6.04
CA GLU A 209 -11.90 -18.90 -6.02
C GLU A 209 -12.55 -19.62 -4.85
N MET A 210 -13.44 -20.56 -5.15
CA MET A 210 -14.04 -21.49 -4.21
C MET A 210 -12.92 -22.34 -3.58
N SER A 211 -12.13 -21.76 -2.68
CA SER A 211 -11.41 -22.52 -1.67
C SER A 211 -12.51 -23.04 -0.77
N SER A 212 -12.96 -24.26 -1.04
CA SER A 212 -13.95 -24.95 -0.24
C SER A 212 -13.54 -24.83 1.22
N CYS A 213 -14.24 -23.98 1.95
CA CYS A 213 -14.22 -23.99 3.40
C CYS A 213 -14.99 -25.26 3.80
N PHE A 214 -14.35 -26.42 3.66
CA PHE A 214 -14.76 -27.59 4.41
C PHE A 214 -14.35 -27.31 5.84
N CYS A 215 -15.20 -26.58 6.57
CA CYS A 215 -15.30 -26.71 8.01
C CYS A 215 -15.80 -28.13 8.28
N SER A 216 -14.89 -29.09 8.16
CA SER A 216 -15.07 -30.42 8.74
C SER A 216 -15.18 -30.20 10.24
N HIS A 217 -16.40 -30.26 10.75
CA HIS A 217 -16.64 -30.42 12.18
C HIS A 217 -15.73 -31.53 12.71
N GLY A 218 -14.82 -31.21 13.63
CA GLY A 218 -13.97 -32.22 14.25
C GLY A 218 -12.83 -31.67 15.09
N PHE A 219 -13.09 -31.45 16.38
CA PHE A 219 -12.14 -31.25 17.48
C PHE A 219 -11.43 -29.89 17.59
N ILE A 220 -12.18 -28.92 18.09
CA ILE A 220 -11.63 -27.92 19.02
C ILE A 220 -11.16 -28.68 20.27
N PHE A 221 -9.85 -28.79 20.45
CA PHE A 221 -9.30 -29.05 21.78
C PHE A 221 -9.67 -27.86 22.66
N LYS A 222 -10.70 -28.06 23.47
CA LYS A 222 -11.03 -27.22 24.61
C LYS A 222 -9.84 -27.30 25.57
N VAL A 223 -8.88 -26.39 25.44
CA VAL A 223 -7.89 -26.14 26.50
C VAL A 223 -8.67 -25.58 27.67
N GLY A 224 -9.09 -26.48 28.55
CA GLY A 224 -9.70 -26.15 29.82
C GLY A 224 -8.69 -25.39 30.66
N PHE A 225 -8.95 -24.11 30.86
CA PHE A 225 -8.46 -23.40 32.03
C PHE A 225 -9.03 -24.11 33.27
N SER A 226 -8.24 -25.00 33.87
CA SER A 226 -8.46 -25.41 35.25
C SER A 226 -8.00 -24.25 36.12
N SER A 227 -8.93 -23.35 36.44
CA SER A 227 -8.77 -22.47 37.59
C SER A 227 -9.04 -23.32 38.83
N THR A 228 -7.98 -23.85 39.44
CA THR A 228 -8.04 -24.32 40.82
C THR A 228 -8.23 -23.10 41.72
N CYS A 229 -9.45 -22.90 42.19
CA CYS A 229 -9.69 -22.18 43.43
C CYS A 229 -9.07 -22.98 44.59
N TRP A 230 -8.25 -22.31 45.38
CA TRP A 230 -8.04 -22.59 46.80
C TRP A 230 -8.61 -21.40 47.58
#